data_AF-A0A0B1Q2Y5-F1
#
_entry.id   AF-A0A0B1Q2Y5-F1
#
_cell.length_a   1.000
_cell.length_b   1.000
_cell.length_c   1.000
_cell.angle_alpha   90.00
_cell.angle_beta   90.00
_cell.angle_gamma   90.00
#
_symmetry.space_group_name_H-M   'P 1'
#
loop_
_entity.id
_entity.type
_entity.pdbx_description
1 polymer ?
#
loop_
_entity_poly.entity_id
_entity_poly.type
_entity_poly.pdbx_seq_one_letter_code
_entity_poly.pdbx_strand_id
1 'polypeptide(L)'
;MTNASKHTVRDVALRDLDNQKNDALHISYTVETSTTGLTAGAFQMLQAAHGTGVKLDVLNILAADYWGSGSGIDMGRTAIDVALDAIQKLDAVGYTDTKVGILVRAGANGGGGTFSIDDAQQIYAFAKENPHISGIGLLNPYQETNYNYSNIFNNL
;
A
#
# COMPACT_ATOMS: atom_id res chain seq x y z
N MET A 1 -26.76 -7.81 -5.07
CA MET A 1 -25.52 -8.27 -4.41
C MET A 1 -24.91 -7.08 -3.70
N THR A 2 -24.80 -7.11 -2.37
CA THR A 2 -24.17 -6.06 -1.55
C THR A 2 -22.65 -6.12 -1.71
N ASN A 3 -21.92 -5.04 -1.39
CA ASN A 3 -20.45 -5.05 -1.42
C ASN A 3 -19.86 -6.16 -0.53
N ALA A 4 -20.50 -6.44 0.61
CA ALA A 4 -20.15 -7.57 1.48
C ALA A 4 -20.15 -8.91 0.72
N SER A 5 -21.18 -9.20 -0.09
CA SER A 5 -21.24 -10.45 -0.87
C SER A 5 -20.15 -10.57 -1.95
N LYS A 6 -19.66 -9.45 -2.49
CA LYS A 6 -18.61 -9.46 -3.53
C LYS A 6 -17.22 -9.72 -2.93
N HIS A 7 -16.92 -9.12 -1.78
CA HIS A 7 -15.64 -9.35 -1.08
C HIS A 7 -15.53 -10.81 -0.63
N THR A 8 -16.60 -11.40 -0.10
CA THR A 8 -16.61 -12.82 0.28
C THR A 8 -16.31 -13.76 -0.89
N VAL A 9 -16.81 -13.48 -2.10
CA VAL A 9 -16.53 -14.32 -3.27
C VAL A 9 -15.06 -14.24 -3.68
N ARG A 10 -14.45 -13.03 -3.68
CA ARG A 10 -13.02 -12.86 -3.96
C ARG A 10 -12.17 -13.62 -2.95
N ASP A 11 -12.45 -13.44 -1.67
CA ASP A 11 -11.61 -13.99 -0.58
C ASP A 11 -11.67 -15.53 -0.56
N VAL A 12 -12.86 -16.12 -0.76
CA VAL A 12 -13.01 -17.58 -0.91
C VAL A 12 -12.24 -18.09 -2.12
N ALA A 13 -12.36 -17.42 -3.27
CA ALA A 13 -11.67 -17.84 -4.48
C ALA A 13 -10.14 -17.78 -4.34
N LEU A 14 -9.60 -16.76 -3.67
CA LEU A 14 -8.16 -16.62 -3.43
C LEU A 14 -7.64 -17.69 -2.48
N ARG A 15 -8.32 -17.93 -1.36
CA ARG A 15 -7.97 -19.01 -0.43
C ARG A 15 -7.98 -20.37 -1.13
N ASP A 16 -9.04 -20.67 -1.87
CA ASP A 16 -9.18 -21.98 -2.52
C ASP A 16 -8.12 -22.16 -3.62
N LEU A 17 -7.78 -21.10 -4.35
CA LEU A 17 -6.72 -21.14 -5.35
C LEU A 17 -5.34 -21.33 -4.69
N ASP A 18 -5.05 -20.66 -3.58
CA ASP A 18 -3.77 -20.82 -2.87
C ASP A 18 -3.61 -22.25 -2.31
N ASN A 19 -4.68 -22.78 -1.70
CA ASN A 19 -4.72 -24.18 -1.26
C ASN A 19 -4.46 -25.16 -2.42
N GLN A 20 -5.03 -24.92 -3.60
CA GLN A 20 -4.78 -25.74 -4.80
C GLN A 20 -3.33 -25.65 -5.30
N LYS A 21 -2.62 -24.57 -4.95
CA LYS A 21 -1.22 -24.36 -5.28
C LYS A 21 -0.28 -24.79 -4.15
N ASN A 22 -0.79 -25.36 -3.07
CA ASN A 22 -0.03 -25.71 -1.87
C ASN A 22 0.72 -24.49 -1.30
N ASP A 23 -0.01 -23.39 -1.09
CA ASP A 23 0.48 -22.12 -0.51
C ASP A 23 1.58 -21.42 -1.33
N ALA A 24 1.70 -21.78 -2.61
CA ALA A 24 2.70 -21.26 -3.53
C ALA A 24 2.28 -19.94 -4.20
N LEU A 25 1.04 -19.45 -3.99
CA LEU A 25 0.68 -18.14 -4.51
C LEU A 25 1.24 -17.03 -3.62
N HIS A 26 1.60 -15.94 -4.30
CA HIS A 26 1.87 -14.67 -3.65
C HIS A 26 0.66 -13.76 -3.88
N ILE A 27 -0.05 -13.44 -2.80
CA ILE A 27 -1.25 -12.63 -2.81
C ILE A 27 -0.91 -11.24 -2.29
N SER A 28 -1.11 -10.24 -3.14
CA SER A 28 -0.96 -8.84 -2.77
C SER A 28 -2.26 -8.07 -2.99
N TYR A 29 -2.63 -7.22 -2.04
CA TYR A 29 -3.73 -6.27 -2.20
C TYR A 29 -3.20 -4.85 -2.36
N THR A 30 -3.76 -4.09 -3.29
CA THR A 30 -3.52 -2.66 -3.41
C THR A 30 -4.74 -1.89 -2.98
N VAL A 31 -4.58 -0.95 -2.04
CA VAL A 31 -5.68 -0.17 -1.46
C VAL A 31 -5.39 1.32 -1.48
N GLU A 32 -6.45 2.11 -1.66
CA GLU A 32 -6.39 3.57 -1.44
C GLU A 32 -6.30 3.90 0.06
N THR A 33 -5.66 5.03 0.35
CA THR A 33 -5.47 5.54 1.71
C THR A 33 -5.97 6.98 1.83
N SER A 34 -6.19 7.45 3.06
CA SER A 34 -6.30 8.88 3.36
C SER A 34 -4.95 9.44 3.81
N THR A 35 -4.88 10.75 4.01
CA THR A 35 -3.71 11.42 4.63
C THR A 35 -3.45 10.99 6.08
N THR A 36 -4.34 10.19 6.67
CA THR A 36 -4.25 9.74 8.07
C THR A 36 -4.20 8.21 8.20
N GLY A 37 -4.05 7.47 7.09
CA GLY A 37 -3.91 6.01 7.11
C GLY A 37 -4.87 5.24 6.21
N LEU A 38 -5.01 3.94 6.46
CA LEU A 38 -5.97 3.09 5.75
C LEU A 38 -7.40 3.58 5.99
N THR A 39 -8.17 3.62 4.90
CA THR A 39 -9.61 3.91 4.98
C THR A 39 -10.36 2.83 5.77
N ALA A 40 -11.52 3.18 6.34
CA ALA A 40 -12.36 2.21 7.04
C ALA A 40 -12.76 1.02 6.14
N GLY A 41 -13.03 1.27 4.87
CA GLY A 41 -13.36 0.24 3.89
C GLY A 41 -12.19 -0.72 3.62
N ALA A 42 -10.97 -0.19 3.48
CA ALA A 42 -9.76 -1.01 3.33
C ALA A 42 -9.53 -1.87 4.58
N PHE A 43 -9.70 -1.30 5.77
CA PHE A 43 -9.55 -2.06 7.02
C PHE A 43 -10.59 -3.18 7.17
N GLN A 44 -11.86 -2.90 6.89
CA GLN A 44 -12.92 -3.91 6.87
C GLN A 44 -12.66 -5.01 5.84
N MET A 45 -12.10 -4.65 4.68
CA MET A 45 -11.70 -5.62 3.65
C MET A 45 -10.61 -6.57 4.17
N LEU A 46 -9.61 -6.05 4.90
CA LEU A 46 -8.55 -6.88 5.49
C LEU A 46 -9.09 -7.84 6.54
N GLN A 47 -9.98 -7.36 7.42
CA GLN A 47 -10.66 -8.18 8.43
C GLN A 47 -11.46 -9.33 7.79
N ALA A 48 -12.21 -9.04 6.73
CA ALA A 48 -12.99 -10.05 6.02
C ALA A 48 -12.10 -11.10 5.32
N ALA A 49 -11.01 -10.66 4.68
CA ALA A 49 -10.05 -11.55 4.05
C ALA A 49 -9.37 -12.47 5.08
N HIS A 50 -8.94 -11.91 6.21
CA HIS A 50 -8.32 -12.68 7.29
C HIS A 50 -9.30 -13.69 7.87
N GLY A 51 -10.53 -13.27 8.17
CA GLY A 51 -11.58 -14.18 8.67
C GLY A 51 -11.99 -15.27 7.67
N THR A 52 -11.75 -15.06 6.37
CA THR A 52 -11.97 -16.07 5.32
C THR A 52 -10.80 -17.05 5.20
N GLY A 53 -9.62 -16.71 5.73
CA GLY A 53 -8.41 -17.51 5.66
C GLY A 53 -7.51 -17.18 4.46
N VAL A 54 -7.61 -15.97 3.90
CA VAL A 54 -6.68 -15.52 2.85
C VAL A 54 -5.30 -15.29 3.47
N LYS A 55 -4.27 -15.91 2.90
CA LYS A 55 -2.87 -15.61 3.19
C LYS A 55 -2.47 -14.36 2.41
N LEU A 56 -2.31 -13.23 3.09
CA LEU A 56 -1.89 -11.98 2.45
C LEU A 56 -0.38 -11.83 2.61
N ASP A 57 0.37 -11.76 1.52
CA ASP A 57 1.83 -11.59 1.59
C ASP A 57 2.23 -10.11 1.63
N VAL A 58 1.57 -9.27 0.83
CA VAL A 58 1.86 -7.83 0.75
C VAL A 58 0.59 -6.98 0.70
N LEU A 59 0.54 -5.93 1.52
CA LEU A 59 -0.41 -4.83 1.37
C LEU A 59 0.28 -3.63 0.72
N ASN A 60 -0.04 -3.35 -0.54
CA ASN A 60 0.40 -2.15 -1.23
C ASN A 60 -0.55 -0.99 -0.89
N ILE A 61 -0.03 0.02 -0.20
CA ILE A 61 -0.76 1.27 0.05
C ILE A 61 -0.55 2.24 -1.10
N LEU A 62 -1.63 2.79 -1.65
CA LEU A 62 -1.56 3.93 -2.53
C LEU A 62 -1.52 5.21 -1.69
N ALA A 63 -0.31 5.73 -1.47
CA ALA A 63 -0.02 6.96 -0.75
C ALA A 63 0.13 8.13 -1.74
N ALA A 64 -0.93 8.37 -2.51
CA ALA A 64 -0.96 9.35 -3.58
C ALA A 64 -2.39 9.84 -3.81
N ASP A 65 -2.51 10.93 -4.55
CA ASP A 65 -3.79 11.45 -5.06
C ASP A 65 -4.85 11.71 -3.96
N TYR A 66 -4.44 12.36 -2.86
CA TYR A 66 -5.32 12.71 -1.75
C TYR A 66 -6.31 13.84 -2.11
N TRP A 67 -7.31 13.54 -2.95
CA TRP A 67 -8.38 14.45 -3.38
C TRP A 67 -8.94 15.31 -2.25
N GLY A 68 -8.83 16.64 -2.41
CA GLY A 68 -9.38 17.62 -1.48
C GLY A 68 -8.47 18.00 -0.31
N SER A 69 -7.26 17.47 -0.24
CA SER A 69 -6.33 17.72 0.87
C SER A 69 -5.44 18.97 0.67
N GLY A 70 -5.43 19.55 -0.54
CA GLY A 70 -4.77 20.82 -0.83
C GLY A 70 -3.26 20.68 -1.08
N SER A 71 -2.60 21.77 -1.49
CA SER A 71 -1.20 21.73 -1.92
C SER A 71 -0.16 21.71 -0.78
N GLY A 72 -0.57 21.91 0.46
CA GLY A 72 0.32 22.01 1.62
C GLY A 72 0.70 20.69 2.28
N ILE A 73 0.35 19.55 1.67
CA ILE A 73 0.65 18.22 2.20
C ILE A 73 2.14 17.93 2.00
N ASP A 74 2.80 17.52 3.09
CA ASP A 74 4.12 16.88 3.05
C ASP A 74 3.92 15.43 2.59
N MET A 75 4.18 15.17 1.31
CA MET A 75 3.87 13.89 0.68
C MET A 75 4.78 12.75 1.18
N GLY A 76 6.06 13.01 1.40
CA GLY A 76 7.00 12.02 1.93
C GLY A 76 6.64 11.62 3.35
N ARG A 77 6.39 12.62 4.22
CA ARG A 77 6.00 12.36 5.61
C ARG A 77 4.66 11.62 5.69
N THR A 78 3.69 12.06 4.90
CA THR A 78 2.36 11.42 4.85
C THR A 78 2.47 9.96 4.42
N ALA A 79 3.27 9.64 3.40
CA ALA A 79 3.46 8.26 2.97
C ALA A 79 4.05 7.36 4.07
N ILE A 80 4.99 7.89 4.86
CA ILE A 80 5.57 7.19 6.03
C ILE A 80 4.51 6.96 7.10
N ASP A 81 3.77 8.01 7.48
CA ASP A 81 2.76 7.93 8.54
C ASP A 81 1.63 6.94 8.14
N VAL A 82 1.23 6.92 6.87
CA VAL A 82 0.26 5.95 6.34
C VAL A 82 0.82 4.52 6.33
N ALA A 83 2.10 4.32 6.01
CA ALA A 83 2.74 3.01 6.09
C ALA A 83 2.76 2.47 7.52
N LEU A 84 3.06 3.32 8.50
CA LEU A 84 3.05 2.95 9.92
C LEU A 84 1.64 2.60 10.42
N ASP A 85 0.61 3.35 10.02
CA ASP A 85 -0.79 3.00 10.31
C ASP A 85 -1.18 1.65 9.67
N ALA A 86 -0.76 1.40 8.43
CA ALA A 86 -1.04 0.14 7.75
C ALA A 86 -0.39 -1.06 8.47
N ILE A 87 0.86 -0.93 8.92
CA ILE A 87 1.55 -1.96 9.72
C ILE A 87 0.76 -2.26 11.00
N GLN A 88 0.38 -1.22 11.76
CA GLN A 88 -0.40 -1.39 12.99
C GLN A 88 -1.76 -2.06 12.74
N LYS A 89 -2.42 -1.73 11.63
CA LYS A 89 -3.70 -2.34 11.25
C LYS A 89 -3.56 -3.79 10.80
N LEU A 90 -2.48 -4.15 10.10
CA LEU A 90 -2.19 -5.54 9.77
C LEU A 90 -2.00 -6.37 11.05
N ASP A 91 -1.20 -5.88 12.00
CA ASP A 91 -0.99 -6.52 13.30
C ASP A 91 -2.31 -6.68 14.06
N ALA A 92 -3.14 -5.64 14.09
CA ALA A 92 -4.45 -5.67 14.77
C ALA A 92 -5.44 -6.68 14.16
N VAL A 93 -5.29 -7.00 12.86
CA VAL A 93 -6.12 -8.01 12.17
C VAL A 93 -5.58 -9.43 12.40
N GLY A 94 -4.27 -9.59 12.62
CA GLY A 94 -3.59 -10.89 12.73
C GLY A 94 -2.64 -11.19 11.57
N TYR A 95 -2.40 -10.23 10.67
CA TYR A 95 -1.49 -10.35 9.54
C TYR A 95 -0.05 -9.98 9.91
N THR A 96 0.51 -10.62 10.95
CA THR A 96 1.81 -10.26 11.54
C THR A 96 3.02 -10.49 10.62
N ASP A 97 2.88 -11.36 9.61
CA ASP A 97 3.94 -11.65 8.63
C ASP A 97 3.76 -10.85 7.32
N THR A 98 2.62 -10.18 7.13
CA THR A 98 2.33 -9.40 5.93
C THR A 98 3.17 -8.13 5.92
N LYS A 99 3.82 -7.83 4.79
CA LYS A 99 4.60 -6.61 4.61
C LYS A 99 3.83 -5.51 3.90
N VAL A 100 4.26 -4.27 4.05
CA VAL A 100 3.68 -3.10 3.39
C VAL A 100 4.54 -2.66 2.20
N GLY A 101 3.92 -2.53 1.03
CA GLY A 101 4.51 -1.85 -0.13
C GLY A 101 3.99 -0.41 -0.21
N ILE A 102 4.85 0.55 -0.53
CA ILE A 102 4.47 1.96 -0.63
C ILE A 102 4.39 2.37 -2.10
N LEU A 103 3.20 2.66 -2.61
CA LEU A 103 2.97 3.19 -3.95
C LEU A 103 2.72 4.70 -3.89
N VAL A 104 3.59 5.48 -4.52
CA VAL A 104 3.51 6.96 -4.59
C VAL A 104 3.41 7.43 -6.03
N ARG A 105 2.89 8.64 -6.28
CA ARG A 105 2.91 9.24 -7.62
C ARG A 105 4.05 10.25 -7.69
N ALA A 106 4.94 10.11 -8.67
CA ALA A 106 5.99 11.07 -8.95
C ALA A 106 5.43 12.47 -9.26
N GLY A 107 5.96 13.51 -8.62
CA GLY A 107 5.58 14.89 -8.88
C GLY A 107 4.17 15.24 -8.42
N ALA A 108 3.45 16.02 -9.24
CA ALA A 108 2.15 16.58 -8.87
C ALA A 108 1.09 15.48 -8.65
N ASN A 109 0.39 15.56 -7.54
CA ASN A 109 -0.65 14.61 -7.15
C ASN A 109 -2.06 15.16 -7.41
N GLY A 110 -2.99 14.25 -7.69
CA GLY A 110 -4.42 14.56 -7.75
C GLY A 110 -4.92 15.03 -6.39
N GLY A 111 -5.64 16.15 -6.33
CA GLY A 111 -6.13 16.66 -5.04
C GLY A 111 -5.20 17.56 -4.27
N GLY A 112 -3.96 17.72 -4.73
CA GLY A 112 -2.94 18.57 -4.13
C GLY A 112 -1.70 17.80 -3.67
N GLY A 113 -0.64 18.56 -3.39
CA GLY A 113 0.67 18.05 -3.01
C GLY A 113 1.55 17.77 -4.23
N THR A 114 2.85 17.78 -4.01
CA THR A 114 3.86 17.33 -4.98
C THR A 114 4.79 16.40 -4.25
N PHE A 115 4.88 15.16 -4.71
CA PHE A 115 5.88 14.21 -4.21
C PHE A 115 7.19 14.52 -4.92
N SER A 116 8.09 15.16 -4.20
CA SER A 116 9.38 15.64 -4.67
C SER A 116 10.46 14.54 -4.64
N ILE A 117 11.65 14.89 -5.13
CA ILE A 117 12.83 14.01 -5.02
C ILE A 117 13.28 13.86 -3.57
N ASP A 118 13.14 14.91 -2.75
CA ASP A 118 13.49 14.84 -1.33
C ASP A 118 12.53 13.91 -0.59
N ASP A 119 11.24 13.94 -0.92
CA ASP A 119 10.25 12.98 -0.41
C ASP A 119 10.62 11.54 -0.81
N ALA A 120 11.08 11.33 -2.04
CA ALA A 120 11.55 10.02 -2.52
C ALA A 120 12.74 9.50 -1.71
N GLN A 121 13.71 10.36 -1.40
CA GLN A 121 14.85 10.01 -0.55
C GLN A 121 14.41 9.72 0.90
N GLN A 122 13.45 10.49 1.42
CA GLN A 122 12.92 10.31 2.76
C GLN A 122 12.22 8.95 2.92
N ILE A 123 11.32 8.59 2.00
CA ILE A 123 10.64 7.29 2.07
C ILE A 123 11.60 6.12 1.82
N TYR A 124 12.62 6.32 0.98
CA TYR A 124 13.69 5.33 0.77
C TYR A 124 14.46 5.06 2.07
N ALA A 125 14.90 6.11 2.76
CA ALA A 125 15.61 5.97 4.03
C ALA A 125 14.75 5.28 5.10
N PHE A 126 13.46 5.61 5.16
CA PHE A 126 12.51 4.93 6.03
C PHE A 126 12.36 3.45 5.69
N ALA A 127 12.13 3.12 4.41
CA ALA A 127 11.88 1.75 3.97
C ALA A 127 13.11 0.85 4.16
N LYS A 128 14.31 1.37 3.90
CA LYS A 128 15.57 0.62 4.06
C LYS A 128 15.81 0.16 5.49
N GLU A 129 15.44 0.97 6.47
CA GLU A 129 15.63 0.68 7.90
C GLU A 129 14.45 -0.06 8.53
N ASN A 130 13.37 -0.32 7.76
CA ASN A 130 12.14 -0.90 8.29
C ASN A 130 11.84 -2.28 7.67
N PRO A 131 11.98 -3.39 8.43
CA PRO A 131 11.82 -4.75 7.91
C PRO A 131 10.37 -5.10 7.50
N HIS A 132 9.39 -4.30 7.94
CA HIS A 132 7.99 -4.46 7.59
C HIS A 132 7.64 -3.85 6.22
N ILE A 133 8.56 -3.12 5.59
CA ILE A 133 8.39 -2.63 4.23
C ILE A 133 8.90 -3.67 3.24
N SER A 134 8.08 -4.02 2.25
CA SER A 134 8.46 -4.95 1.17
C SER A 134 9.09 -4.24 -0.03
N GLY A 135 8.75 -2.97 -0.24
CA GLY A 135 9.23 -2.21 -1.37
C GLY A 135 8.57 -0.84 -1.52
N ILE A 136 9.12 -0.04 -2.43
CA ILE A 136 8.57 1.23 -2.88
C ILE A 136 8.35 1.15 -4.38
N GLY A 137 7.25 1.71 -4.87
CA GLY A 137 6.95 1.78 -6.30
C GLY A 137 6.24 3.06 -6.69
N LEU A 138 6.20 3.32 -8.00
CA LEU A 138 5.49 4.44 -8.59
C LEU A 138 4.12 4.00 -9.10
N LEU A 139 3.09 4.78 -8.78
CA LEU A 139 1.85 4.79 -9.54
C LEU A 139 2.15 5.36 -10.94
N ASN A 140 1.83 4.59 -11.98
CA ASN A 140 2.08 4.95 -13.37
C ASN A 140 3.55 5.34 -13.65
N PRO A 141 4.51 4.41 -13.50
CA PRO A 141 5.95 4.71 -13.58
C PRO A 141 6.34 5.35 -14.92
N TYR A 142 5.60 5.09 -15.99
CA TYR A 142 5.78 5.72 -17.30
C TYR A 142 5.54 7.25 -17.31
N GLN A 143 5.03 7.83 -16.23
CA GLN A 143 4.86 9.28 -16.06
C GLN A 143 6.08 9.97 -15.46
N GLU A 144 7.05 9.22 -14.92
CA GLU A 144 8.31 9.82 -14.49
C GLU A 144 9.15 10.26 -15.69
N THR A 145 10.04 11.23 -15.46
CA THR A 145 11.01 11.67 -16.48
C THR A 145 12.43 11.40 -15.98
N ASN A 146 13.30 10.97 -16.89
CA ASN A 146 14.74 10.75 -16.64
C ASN A 146 15.08 9.76 -15.50
N TYR A 147 14.16 8.89 -15.10
CA TYR A 147 14.36 7.89 -14.04
C TYR A 147 14.75 8.47 -12.67
N ASN A 148 14.43 9.74 -12.40
CA ASN A 148 14.88 10.41 -11.19
C ASN A 148 14.39 9.72 -9.91
N TYR A 149 13.17 9.17 -9.91
CA TYR A 149 12.61 8.44 -8.77
C TYR A 149 13.05 6.98 -8.80
N SER A 150 12.94 6.32 -9.96
CA SER A 150 13.36 4.92 -10.10
C SER A 150 14.82 4.67 -9.72
N ASN A 151 15.73 5.60 -10.03
CA ASN A 151 17.14 5.49 -9.64
C ASN A 151 17.34 5.52 -8.11
N ILE A 152 16.45 6.18 -7.37
CA ILE A 152 16.47 6.17 -5.90
C ILE A 152 15.94 4.83 -5.40
N PHE A 153 14.78 4.41 -5.89
CA PHE A 153 14.09 3.20 -5.42
C PHE A 153 14.80 1.90 -5.79
N ASN A 154 15.58 1.87 -6.87
CA ASN A 154 16.31 0.67 -7.31
C ASN A 154 17.43 0.22 -6.34
N ASN A 155 17.76 1.03 -5.33
CA ASN A 155 18.79 0.70 -4.33
C ASN A 155 18.20 0.17 -3.02
N LEU A 156 16.90 -0.16 -2.99
CA LEU A 156 16.20 -0.58 -1.78
C LEU A 156 16.48 -2.06 -1.46
#